data_AF-A0A519SRA6-F1
#
_entry.id   AF-A0A519SRA6-F1
#
_cell.length_a   1.000
_cell.length_b   1.000
_cell.length_c   1.000
_cell.angle_alpha   90.00
_cell.angle_beta   90.00
_cell.angle_gamma   90.00
#
_symmetry.space_group_name_H-M   'P 1'
#
loop_
_entity.id
_entity.type
_entity.pdbx_description
1 polymer ?
#
loop_
_entity_poly.entity_id
_entity_poly.type
_entity_poly.pdbx_seq_one_letter_code
_entity_poly.pdbx_strand_id
1 'polypeptide(L)'
;APSLLFNACGRFSLHQSASLVRQAEFVVSHDTGLMHIAAAFGKEIFSVWGNTVPQFGMYPYRTPFQALEVPGLSCRPCSKIGFAKCPKGHFRCMRDQDLSLNLPPL
;
A
#
# COMPACT_ATOMS: atom_id res chain seq x y z
N ALA A 1 -27.75 -5.11 7.98
CA ALA A 1 -26.97 -4.31 7.02
C ALA A 1 -26.12 -5.27 6.19
N PRO A 2 -25.98 -5.09 4.86
CA PRO A 2 -24.99 -5.88 4.12
C PRO A 2 -23.62 -5.66 4.76
N SER A 3 -22.78 -6.69 4.78
CA SER A 3 -21.45 -6.62 5.38
C SER A 3 -20.67 -5.46 4.74
N LEU A 4 -20.24 -4.49 5.57
CA LEU A 4 -19.38 -3.36 5.16
C LEU A 4 -18.01 -3.83 4.60
N LEU A 5 -17.69 -5.11 4.74
CA LEU A 5 -16.45 -5.72 4.31
C LEU A 5 -16.73 -6.78 3.24
N PHE A 6 -16.09 -6.63 2.08
CA PHE A 6 -16.21 -7.56 0.96
C PHE A 6 -14.84 -8.11 0.58
N ASN A 7 -14.65 -9.43 0.76
CA ASN A 7 -13.44 -10.10 0.32
C ASN A 7 -13.51 -10.38 -1.19
N ALA A 8 -12.69 -9.67 -1.95
CA ALA A 8 -12.54 -9.79 -3.41
C ALA A 8 -11.32 -10.65 -3.84
N CYS A 9 -10.50 -11.14 -2.90
CA CYS A 9 -9.26 -11.85 -3.21
C CYS A 9 -9.52 -13.15 -3.99
N GLY A 10 -8.85 -13.32 -5.13
CA GLY A 10 -8.96 -14.52 -5.98
C GLY A 10 -10.30 -14.66 -6.72
N ARG A 11 -11.19 -13.66 -6.66
CA ARG A 11 -12.54 -13.72 -7.24
C ARG A 11 -12.69 -13.01 -8.58
N PHE A 12 -11.72 -12.18 -8.94
CA PHE A 12 -11.77 -11.31 -10.10
C PHE A 12 -10.49 -11.43 -10.92
N SER A 13 -10.61 -11.30 -12.24
CA SER A 13 -9.45 -11.11 -13.11
C SER A 13 -8.74 -9.78 -12.80
N LEU A 14 -7.56 -9.57 -13.39
CA LEU A 14 -6.85 -8.29 -13.25
C LEU A 14 -7.70 -7.10 -13.71
N HIS A 15 -8.40 -7.22 -14.86
CA HIS A 15 -9.26 -6.17 -15.39
C HIS A 15 -10.49 -5.92 -14.52
N GLN A 16 -11.11 -6.98 -14.00
CA GLN A 16 -12.24 -6.84 -13.09
C GLN A 16 -11.82 -6.20 -11.75
N SER A 17 -10.64 -6.57 -11.23
CA SER A 17 -10.05 -5.94 -10.05
C SER A 17 -9.76 -4.45 -10.29
N ALA A 18 -9.21 -4.10 -11.46
CA ALA A 18 -9.01 -2.70 -11.86
C ALA A 18 -10.33 -1.93 -11.93
N SER A 19 -11.42 -2.55 -12.40
CA SER A 19 -12.76 -1.94 -12.40
C SER A 19 -13.25 -1.63 -10.98
N LEU A 20 -12.98 -2.50 -9.99
CA LEU A 20 -13.30 -2.23 -8.58
C LEU A 20 -12.45 -1.07 -8.03
N VAL A 21 -11.14 -1.08 -8.29
CA VAL A 21 -10.22 0.01 -7.87
C VAL A 21 -10.65 1.36 -8.43
N ARG A 22 -11.10 1.40 -9.70
CA ARG A 22 -11.61 2.62 -10.34
C ARG A 22 -12.84 3.21 -9.61
N GLN A 23 -13.64 2.38 -8.95
CA GLN A 23 -14.84 2.79 -8.22
C GLN A 23 -14.57 3.14 -6.75
N ALA A 24 -13.36 2.89 -6.23
CA ALA A 24 -13.01 3.25 -4.86
C ALA A 24 -12.80 4.77 -4.72
N GLU A 25 -13.16 5.32 -3.57
CA GLU A 25 -12.89 6.71 -3.21
C GLU A 25 -11.39 6.93 -2.97
N PHE A 26 -10.77 6.05 -2.17
CA PHE A 26 -9.33 6.00 -1.94
C PHE A 26 -8.85 4.55 -1.89
N VAL A 27 -7.53 4.36 -1.98
CA VAL A 27 -6.90 3.03 -1.99
C VAL A 27 -5.82 2.93 -0.93
N VAL A 28 -5.91 1.92 -0.06
CA VAL A 28 -4.81 1.53 0.84
C VAL A 28 -4.09 0.33 0.23
N SER A 29 -2.80 0.43 -0.04
CA SER A 29 -2.05 -0.65 -0.70
C SER A 29 -0.58 -0.63 -0.31
N HIS A 30 0.06 -1.79 -0.30
CA HIS A 30 1.51 -1.88 -0.40
C HIS A 30 2.03 -1.42 -1.77
N ASP A 31 3.35 -1.33 -1.93
CA ASP A 31 4.09 -1.05 -3.15
C ASP A 31 4.00 -2.19 -4.19
N THR A 32 2.77 -2.49 -4.63
CA THR A 32 2.44 -3.59 -5.54
C THR A 32 1.71 -3.10 -6.80
N GLY A 33 1.45 -4.00 -7.76
CA GLY A 33 0.80 -3.66 -9.04
C GLY A 33 -0.54 -2.94 -8.90
N LEU A 34 -1.37 -3.26 -7.89
CA LEU A 34 -2.66 -2.59 -7.69
C LEU A 34 -2.51 -1.12 -7.28
N MET A 35 -1.41 -0.77 -6.62
CA MET A 35 -1.08 0.63 -6.31
C MET A 35 -0.85 1.44 -7.60
N HIS A 36 -0.14 0.87 -8.58
CA HIS A 36 0.08 1.54 -9.87
C HIS A 36 -1.20 1.63 -10.70
N ILE A 37 -2.09 0.64 -10.63
CA ILE A 37 -3.42 0.69 -11.25
C ILE A 37 -4.25 1.82 -10.62
N ALA A 38 -4.23 1.94 -9.29
CA ALA A 38 -4.90 3.04 -8.59
C ALA A 38 -4.35 4.41 -9.02
N ALA A 39 -3.03 4.52 -9.19
CA ALA A 39 -2.38 5.74 -9.68
C ALA A 39 -2.82 6.11 -11.11
N ALA A 40 -2.95 5.11 -11.99
CA ALA A 40 -3.44 5.32 -13.35
C ALA A 40 -4.89 5.85 -13.39
N PHE A 41 -5.69 5.57 -12.36
CA PHE A 41 -7.04 6.12 -12.20
C PHE A 41 -7.09 7.42 -11.38
N GLY A 42 -5.93 7.99 -11.00
CA GLY A 42 -5.86 9.23 -10.23
C GLY A 42 -6.44 9.11 -8.81
N LYS A 43 -6.39 7.92 -8.22
CA LYS A 43 -6.90 7.69 -6.86
C LYS A 43 -5.95 8.27 -5.82
N GLU A 44 -6.52 8.76 -4.73
CA GLU A 44 -5.76 9.02 -3.50
C GLU A 44 -5.30 7.70 -2.90
N ILE A 45 -4.00 7.59 -2.62
CA ILE A 45 -3.37 6.35 -2.20
C ILE A 45 -2.69 6.49 -0.84
N PHE A 46 -3.03 5.61 0.08
CA PHE A 46 -2.26 5.39 1.31
C PHE A 46 -1.33 4.19 1.06
N SER A 47 -0.07 4.50 0.74
CA SER A 47 0.92 3.52 0.29
C SER A 47 1.72 3.00 1.49
N VAL A 48 1.65 1.70 1.78
CA VAL A 48 2.24 1.09 2.99
C VAL A 48 3.62 0.50 2.70
N TRP A 49 4.66 1.01 3.35
CA TRP A 49 6.06 0.66 3.10
C TRP A 49 6.71 -0.03 4.29
N GLY A 50 7.20 -1.25 4.07
CA GLY A 50 7.94 -2.03 5.06
C GLY A 50 9.45 -1.96 4.84
N ASN A 51 10.01 -3.02 4.26
CA ASN A 51 11.44 -3.13 3.98
C ASN A 51 11.91 -2.25 2.81
N THR A 52 11.01 -1.95 1.87
CA THR A 52 11.23 -1.06 0.73
C THR A 52 11.01 0.40 1.14
N VAL A 53 11.47 1.31 0.29
CA VAL A 53 11.39 2.76 0.50
C VAL A 53 10.93 3.43 -0.80
N PRO A 54 10.13 4.51 -0.74
CA PRO A 54 9.69 5.24 -1.96
C PRO A 54 10.85 5.66 -2.87
N GLN A 55 12.03 5.94 -2.30
CA GLN A 55 13.25 6.34 -2.99
C GLN A 55 13.78 5.28 -3.97
N PHE A 56 13.29 4.03 -3.91
CA PHE A 56 13.55 3.03 -4.94
C PHE A 56 12.81 3.29 -6.26
N GLY A 57 11.92 4.29 -6.32
CA GLY A 57 11.23 4.72 -7.54
C GLY A 57 9.94 3.96 -7.83
N MET A 58 9.52 3.04 -6.96
CA MET A 58 8.29 2.24 -7.12
C MET A 58 7.07 2.89 -6.45
N TYR A 59 7.05 4.22 -6.32
CA TYR A 59 5.95 4.96 -5.67
C TYR A 59 4.81 5.26 -6.66
N PRO A 60 3.62 5.66 -6.19
CA PRO A 60 2.52 6.07 -7.07
C PRO A 60 2.90 7.25 -7.98
N TYR A 61 2.98 7.02 -9.28
CA TYR A 61 3.41 8.04 -10.23
C TYR A 61 2.28 9.00 -10.58
N ARG A 62 2.52 10.32 -10.42
CA ARG A 62 1.61 11.41 -10.82
C ARG A 62 0.18 11.30 -10.26
N THR A 63 0.06 10.88 -9.01
CA THR A 63 -1.22 10.83 -8.26
C THR A 63 -0.97 11.27 -6.81
N PRO A 64 -1.96 11.84 -6.11
CA PRO A 64 -1.82 12.11 -4.68
C PRO A 64 -1.61 10.81 -3.90
N PHE A 65 -0.63 10.81 -2.99
CA PHE A 65 -0.41 9.69 -2.08
C PHE A 65 0.23 10.11 -0.76
N GLN A 66 -0.04 9.33 0.28
CA GLN A 66 0.65 9.38 1.56
C GLN A 66 1.46 8.09 1.73
N ALA A 67 2.77 8.21 1.99
CA ALA A 67 3.60 7.08 2.34
C ALA A 67 3.47 6.76 3.84
N LEU A 68 2.97 5.57 4.16
CA LEU A 68 2.91 5.04 5.52
C LEU A 68 4.18 4.22 5.75
N GLU A 69 5.12 4.82 6.48
CA GLU A 69 6.42 4.24 6.75
C GLU A 69 6.91 4.52 8.17
N VAL A 70 7.81 3.67 8.65
CA VAL A 70 8.54 3.90 9.91
C VAL A 70 9.91 4.49 9.60
N PRO A 71 10.12 5.81 9.78
CA PRO A 71 11.41 6.45 9.50
C PRO A 71 12.45 6.12 10.57
N GLY A 72 13.73 6.33 10.26
CA GLY A 72 14.83 6.24 11.23
C GLY A 72 15.27 4.82 11.62
N LEU A 73 14.70 3.77 11.02
CA LEU A 73 15.16 2.40 11.26
C LEU A 73 16.49 2.15 10.55
N SER A 74 17.56 1.90 11.31
CA SER A 74 18.90 1.63 10.76
C SER A 74 18.99 0.40 9.86
N CYS A 75 18.02 -0.52 9.96
CA CYS A 75 17.93 -1.69 9.10
C CYS A 75 17.14 -1.44 7.80
N ARG A 76 16.60 -0.24 7.57
CA ARG A 76 15.71 0.08 6.43
C ARG A 76 16.40 1.06 5.47
N PRO A 77 16.41 0.80 4.16
CA PRO A 77 15.86 -0.38 3.48
C PRO A 77 16.75 -1.62 3.66
N CYS A 78 16.14 -2.81 3.80
CA CYS A 78 16.89 -4.08 3.87
C CYS A 78 16.72 -4.97 2.63
N SER A 79 15.74 -4.72 1.77
CA SER A 79 15.53 -5.46 0.51
C SER A 79 14.71 -4.64 -0.47
N LYS A 80 14.98 -4.82 -1.77
CA LYS A 80 14.18 -4.27 -2.88
C LYS A 80 12.92 -5.09 -3.19
N ILE A 81 12.90 -6.38 -2.83
CA ILE A 81 11.82 -7.33 -3.21
C ILE A 81 11.21 -8.06 -2.01
N GLY A 82 11.64 -7.71 -0.79
CA GLY A 82 11.22 -8.39 0.44
C GLY A 82 12.09 -9.60 0.82
N PHE A 83 11.71 -10.22 1.92
CA PHE A 83 12.24 -11.48 2.43
C PHE A 83 11.07 -12.29 3.02
N ALA A 84 11.20 -13.60 3.10
CA ALA A 84 10.18 -14.44 3.75
C ALA A 84 10.00 -14.11 5.25
N LYS A 85 11.08 -13.66 5.91
CA LYS A 85 11.09 -13.20 7.31
C LYS A 85 12.04 -12.03 7.47
N CYS A 86 11.76 -11.14 8.42
CA CYS A 86 12.67 -10.06 8.78
C CYS A 86 14.03 -10.62 9.23
N PRO A 87 15.16 -10.25 8.59
CA PRO A 87 16.49 -10.76 8.98
C PRO A 87 16.90 -10.41 10.41
N LYS A 88 16.30 -9.37 11.00
CA LYS A 88 16.53 -8.93 12.38
C LYS A 88 15.48 -9.47 13.37
N GLY A 89 14.53 -10.30 12.92
CA GLY A 89 13.51 -10.96 13.75
C GLY A 89 12.38 -10.06 14.30
N HIS A 90 12.53 -8.73 14.28
CA HIS A 90 11.57 -7.83 14.91
C HIS A 90 10.48 -7.28 13.97
N PHE A 91 10.70 -7.18 12.66
CA PHE A 91 9.72 -6.66 11.68
C PHE A 91 9.09 -5.30 12.05
N ARG A 92 9.92 -4.40 12.60
CA ARG A 92 9.49 -3.10 13.16
C ARG A 92 8.97 -2.13 12.10
N CYS A 93 9.49 -2.21 10.88
CA CYS A 93 9.03 -1.41 9.74
C CYS A 93 7.53 -1.61 9.41
N MET A 94 6.92 -2.70 9.88
CA MET A 94 5.48 -2.94 9.76
C MET A 94 4.74 -2.84 11.09
N ARG A 95 5.36 -3.26 12.20
CA ARG A 95 4.71 -3.27 13.52
C ARG A 95 4.59 -1.90 14.16
N ASP A 96 5.52 -1.00 13.86
CA ASP A 96 5.60 0.34 14.48
C ASP A 96 4.95 1.42 13.59
N GLN A 97 4.12 1.01 12.62
CA GLN A 97 3.41 1.92 11.72
C GLN A 97 2.42 2.79 12.49
N ASP A 98 2.41 4.09 12.20
CA ASP A 98 1.39 4.99 12.73
C ASP A 98 0.08 4.79 11.95
N LEU A 99 -0.96 4.36 12.67
CA LEU A 99 -2.29 4.10 12.11
C LEU A 99 -3.26 5.28 12.28
N SER A 100 -2.78 6.43 12.78
CA SER A 100 -3.56 7.66 12.83
C SER A 100 -3.67 8.29 11.44
N LEU A 101 -4.56 7.73 10.63
CA LEU A 101 -4.82 8.18 9.26
C LEU A 101 -5.95 9.21 9.23
N ASN A 102 -5.70 10.33 8.57
CA ASN A 102 -6.75 11.25 8.15
C ASN A 102 -7.31 10.79 6.81
N LEU A 103 -8.31 9.92 6.86
CA LEU A 103 -8.97 9.44 5.65
C LEU A 103 -9.87 10.53 5.05
N PRO A 104 -10.05 10.55 3.72
CA PRO A 104 -11.04 11.40 3.09
C PRO A 104 -12.44 11.12 3.67
N PRO A 105 -13.31 12.15 3.76
CA PRO A 105 -14.69 11.94 4.17
C PRO A 105 -15.39 10.97 3.21
N LEU A 106 -16.21 10.08 3.77
CA LEU A 106 -17.10 9.18 3.01
C LEU A 106 -18.29 9.91 2.41
#